data_AF-A0ABD4ZRI5-F1
#
_entry.id   AF-A0ABD4ZRI5-F1
#
_cell.length_a   1.000
_cell.length_b   1.000
_cell.length_c   1.000
_cell.angle_alpha   90.00
_cell.angle_beta   90.00
_cell.angle_gamma   90.00
#
_symmetry.space_group_name_H-M   'P 1'
#
loop_
_entity.id
_entity.type
_entity.pdbx_description
1 polymer ?
#
loop_
_entity_poly.entity_id
_entity_poly.type
_entity_poly.pdbx_seq_one_letter_code
_entity_poly.pdbx_strand_id
1 'polypeptide(L)'
;MNQEQLESVMGLIIYSGNAKSDAMEAISAAKKGDFDEAATKIKTAENAIVEAHHTQTSMLTNEAKGNAAEITLLTIHSQDHLMTAIAFCDLAKEIIDLHRLITANAISA
;
A
#
# COMPACT_ATOMS: atom_id res chain seq x y z
N MET A 1 -3.32 20.55 -15.17
CA MET A 1 -2.41 20.09 -14.12
C MET A 1 -1.00 20.49 -14.49
N ASN A 2 -0.22 21.06 -13.57
CA ASN A 2 1.18 21.43 -13.86
C ASN A 2 2.12 20.21 -13.74
N GLN A 3 3.38 20.38 -14.14
CA GLN A 3 4.37 19.30 -14.13
C GLN A 3 4.61 18.70 -12.73
N GLU A 4 4.70 19.55 -11.70
CA GLU A 4 4.94 19.13 -10.31
C GLU A 4 3.77 18.31 -9.73
N GLN A 5 2.53 18.71 -10.05
CA GLN A 5 1.32 17.97 -9.69
C GLN A 5 1.27 16.62 -10.41
N LEU A 6 1.64 16.58 -11.70
CA LEU A 6 1.70 15.32 -12.45
C LEU A 6 2.72 14.36 -11.84
N GLU A 7 3.90 14.85 -11.46
CA GLU A 7 4.94 14.04 -10.81
C GLU A 7 4.46 13.49 -9.47
N SER A 8 3.75 14.30 -8.68
CA SER A 8 3.17 13.86 -7.40
C SER A 8 2.11 12.77 -7.59
N VAL A 9 1.21 12.96 -8.55
CA VAL A 9 0.14 12.01 -8.90
C VAL A 9 0.71 10.69 -9.44
N MET A 10 1.72 10.75 -10.31
CA MET A 10 2.40 9.56 -10.82
C MET A 10 3.20 8.85 -9.73
N GLY A 11 3.85 9.61 -8.84
CA GLY A 11 4.52 9.07 -7.66
C GLY A 11 3.56 8.27 -6.77
N LEU A 12 2.39 8.84 -6.46
CA LEU A 12 1.34 8.14 -5.73
C LEU A 12 0.95 6.81 -6.38
N ILE A 13 0.73 6.80 -7.69
CA ILE A 13 0.35 5.58 -8.43
C ILE A 13 1.46 4.52 -8.34
N ILE A 14 2.72 4.91 -8.56
CA ILE A 14 3.85 3.98 -8.57
C ILE A 14 4.07 3.38 -7.18
N TYR A 15 4.17 4.20 -6.14
CA TYR A 15 4.41 3.72 -4.77
C TYR A 15 3.26 2.84 -4.28
N SER A 16 2.02 3.22 -4.57
CA SER A 16 0.84 2.42 -4.19
C SER A 16 0.78 1.09 -4.95
N GLY A 17 1.13 1.10 -6.24
CA GLY A 17 1.21 -0.12 -7.06
C GLY A 17 2.28 -1.08 -6.57
N ASN A 18 3.45 -0.56 -6.19
CA ASN A 18 4.53 -1.35 -5.60
C ASN A 18 4.11 -1.95 -4.26
N ALA A 19 3.52 -1.14 -3.37
CA ALA A 19 3.05 -1.60 -2.06
C ALA A 19 2.02 -2.73 -2.19
N LYS A 20 1.07 -2.60 -3.12
CA LYS A 20 0.08 -3.65 -3.39
C LYS A 20 0.74 -4.93 -3.91
N SER A 21 1.74 -4.81 -4.77
CA SER A 21 2.48 -5.96 -5.32
C SER A 21 3.26 -6.67 -4.22
N ASP A 22 4.00 -5.94 -3.38
CA ASP A 22 4.73 -6.50 -2.25
C ASP A 22 3.78 -7.17 -1.24
N ALA A 23 2.60 -6.59 -0.96
CA ALA A 23 1.60 -7.21 -0.11
C ALA A 23 1.05 -8.53 -0.70
N MET A 24 0.86 -8.61 -2.02
CA MET A 24 0.48 -9.86 -2.69
C MET A 24 1.58 -10.92 -2.61
N GLU A 25 2.84 -10.51 -2.78
CA GLU A 25 3.99 -11.38 -2.64
C GLU A 25 4.14 -11.90 -1.20
N ALA A 26 3.87 -11.06 -0.19
CA ALA A 26 3.87 -11.46 1.20
C ALA A 26 2.84 -12.57 1.50
N ILE A 27 1.61 -12.44 0.97
CA ILE A 27 0.59 -13.48 1.05
C ILE A 27 1.07 -14.78 0.38
N SER A 28 1.73 -14.67 -0.78
CA SER A 28 2.27 -15.82 -1.51
C SER A 28 3.38 -16.54 -0.73
N ALA A 29 4.26 -15.80 -0.06
CA ALA A 29 5.29 -16.34 0.81
C ALA A 29 4.70 -17.06 2.03
N ALA A 30 3.73 -16.43 2.72
CA ALA A 30 3.05 -17.04 3.86
C ALA A 30 2.29 -18.33 3.49
N LYS A 31 1.68 -18.40 2.30
CA LYS A 31 1.06 -19.62 1.77
C LYS A 31 2.04 -20.79 1.63
N LYS A 32 3.33 -20.50 1.42
CA LYS A 32 4.41 -21.50 1.36
C LYS A 32 5.04 -21.80 2.72
N GLY A 33 4.58 -21.12 3.78
CA GLY A 33 5.17 -21.19 5.12
C GLY A 33 6.42 -20.33 5.30
N ASP A 34 6.80 -19.51 4.31
CA ASP A 34 7.92 -18.57 4.44
C ASP A 34 7.44 -17.26 5.07
N PHE A 35 7.38 -17.28 6.40
CA PHE A 35 6.88 -16.16 7.18
C PHE A 35 7.90 -15.03 7.35
N ASP A 36 9.19 -15.29 7.12
CA ASP A 36 10.26 -14.30 7.20
C ASP A 36 10.28 -13.45 5.91
N GLU A 37 10.14 -14.09 4.75
CA GLU A 37 9.93 -13.39 3.48
C GLU A 37 8.62 -12.59 3.52
N ALA A 38 7.53 -13.18 4.03
CA ALA A 38 6.25 -12.48 4.18
C ALA A 38 6.38 -11.21 5.02
N ALA A 39 7.06 -11.27 6.18
CA ALA A 39 7.29 -10.11 7.04
C ALA A 39 8.15 -9.04 6.35
N THR A 40 9.18 -9.47 5.61
CA THR A 40 10.04 -8.55 4.84
C THR A 40 9.24 -7.81 3.77
N LYS A 41 8.38 -8.53 3.04
CA LYS A 41 7.54 -7.96 1.98
C LYS A 41 6.48 -7.00 2.51
N ILE A 42 5.81 -7.33 3.62
CA ILE A 42 4.89 -6.40 4.28
C ILE A 42 5.61 -5.11 4.68
N LYS A 43 6.79 -5.20 5.28
CA LYS A 43 7.55 -4.02 5.68
C LYS A 43 7.92 -3.12 4.49
N THR A 44 8.30 -3.72 3.36
CA THR A 44 8.55 -2.97 2.13
C THR A 44 7.28 -2.28 1.62
N ALA A 45 6.14 -2.98 1.65
CA ALA A 45 4.85 -2.41 1.27
C ALA A 45 4.45 -1.23 2.16
N GLU A 46 4.61 -1.35 3.49
CA GLU A 46 4.33 -0.27 4.45
C GLU A 46 5.20 0.96 4.20
N ASN A 47 6.50 0.77 3.94
CA ASN A 47 7.39 1.90 3.63
C ASN A 47 6.94 2.63 2.36
N ALA A 48 6.56 1.90 1.31
CA ALA A 48 6.04 2.50 0.08
C ALA A 48 4.71 3.25 0.30
N ILE A 49 3.82 2.69 1.14
CA ILE A 49 2.58 3.36 1.56
C ILE A 49 2.88 4.65 2.30
N VAL A 50 3.85 4.66 3.22
CA VAL A 50 4.22 5.86 4.00
C VAL A 50 4.66 7.00 3.07
N GLU A 51 5.50 6.71 2.08
CA GLU A 51 5.95 7.71 1.10
C GLU A 51 4.77 8.28 0.27
N ALA A 52 3.87 7.40 -0.18
CA ALA A 52 2.65 7.84 -0.88
C ALA A 52 1.72 8.64 0.03
N HIS A 53 1.54 8.21 1.28
CA HIS A 53 0.65 8.84 2.25
C HIS A 53 1.14 10.23 2.66
N HIS A 54 2.45 10.47 2.73
CA HIS A 54 3.00 11.82 2.92
C HIS A 54 2.58 12.77 1.78
N THR A 55 2.63 12.29 0.55
CA THR A 55 2.19 13.07 -0.63
C THR A 55 0.69 13.37 -0.58
N GLN A 56 -0.14 12.36 -0.26
CA GLN A 56 -1.58 12.55 -0.07
C GLN A 56 -1.90 13.55 1.05
N THR A 57 -1.21 13.44 2.19
CA THR A 57 -1.38 14.34 3.34
C THR A 57 -1.04 15.79 2.96
N SER A 58 0.03 15.99 2.19
CA SER A 58 0.42 17.31 1.67
C SER A 58 -0.66 17.91 0.75
N MET A 59 -1.23 17.09 -0.16
CA MET A 59 -2.33 17.51 -1.04
C MET A 59 -3.55 17.97 -0.24
N LEU A 60 -4.02 17.15 0.73
CA LEU A 60 -5.16 17.48 1.59
C LEU A 60 -4.90 18.72 2.44
N THR A 61 -3.67 18.87 2.96
CA THR A 61 -3.28 20.05 3.76
C THR A 61 -3.29 21.33 2.92
N ASN A 62 -2.84 21.28 1.67
CA ASN A 62 -2.87 22.42 0.78
C ASN A 62 -4.30 22.80 0.37
N GLU A 63 -5.15 21.81 0.11
CA GLU A 63 -6.57 22.03 -0.15
C GLU A 63 -7.27 22.70 1.04
N ALA A 64 -7.02 22.24 2.26
CA ALA A 64 -7.57 22.83 3.49
C ALA A 64 -7.10 24.29 3.74
N LYS A 65 -5.94 24.68 3.19
CA LYS A 65 -5.44 26.07 3.22
C LYS A 65 -6.07 26.96 2.14
N GLY A 66 -6.97 26.42 1.32
CA GLY A 66 -7.61 27.13 0.19
C GLY A 66 -6.87 26.98 -1.14
N ASN A 67 -5.77 26.22 -1.19
CA ASN A 67 -5.01 25.94 -2.41
C ASN A 67 -5.51 24.64 -3.04
N ALA A 68 -6.75 24.65 -3.54
CA ALA A 68 -7.34 23.47 -4.16
C ALA A 68 -6.49 23.00 -5.37
N ALA A 69 -6.13 21.72 -5.36
CA ALA A 69 -5.49 21.09 -6.52
C ALA A 69 -6.53 20.85 -7.62
N GLU A 70 -6.05 20.74 -8.87
CA GLU A 70 -6.92 20.41 -9.99
C GLU A 70 -7.38 18.95 -9.87
N ILE A 71 -8.69 18.74 -9.75
CA ILE A 71 -9.28 17.41 -9.71
C ILE A 71 -9.39 16.89 -11.15
N THR A 72 -8.57 15.92 -11.48
CA THR A 72 -8.59 15.19 -12.76
C THR A 72 -8.87 13.71 -12.52
N LEU A 73 -9.19 12.97 -13.58
CA LEU A 73 -9.31 11.52 -13.49
C LEU A 73 -8.04 10.86 -12.94
N LEU A 74 -6.86 11.39 -13.30
CA LEU A 74 -5.59 10.86 -12.83
C LEU A 74 -5.36 11.16 -11.34
N THR A 75 -5.77 12.35 -10.88
CA THR A 75 -5.76 12.72 -9.46
C THR A 75 -6.60 11.72 -8.66
N ILE A 76 -7.84 11.48 -9.08
CA ILE A 76 -8.76 10.51 -8.44
C ILE A 76 -8.14 9.11 -8.45
N HIS A 77 -7.65 8.67 -9.61
CA HIS A 77 -7.05 7.35 -9.77
C HIS A 77 -5.83 7.13 -8.84
N SER A 78 -5.02 8.16 -8.63
CA SER A 78 -3.88 8.07 -7.71
C SER A 78 -4.31 7.87 -6.25
N GLN A 79 -5.42 8.50 -5.84
CA GLN A 79 -6.00 8.33 -4.52
C GLN A 79 -6.62 6.94 -4.36
N ASP A 80 -7.33 6.44 -5.38
CA ASP A 80 -7.88 5.08 -5.41
C ASP A 80 -6.77 4.03 -5.26
N HIS A 81 -5.65 4.17 -5.96
CA HIS A 81 -4.51 3.28 -5.80
C HIS A 81 -3.97 3.27 -4.38
N LEU A 82 -3.76 4.44 -3.78
CA LEU A 82 -3.22 4.54 -2.42
C LEU A 82 -4.16 3.92 -1.39
N MET A 83 -5.43 4.31 -1.40
CA MET A 83 -6.40 3.81 -0.42
C MET A 83 -6.62 2.30 -0.57
N THR A 84 -6.63 1.78 -1.81
CA THR A 84 -6.73 0.33 -2.01
C THR A 84 -5.45 -0.40 -1.63
N ALA A 85 -4.26 0.19 -1.82
CA ALA A 85 -3.00 -0.40 -1.37
C ALA A 85 -2.92 -0.50 0.17
N ILE A 86 -3.38 0.54 0.88
CA ILE A 86 -3.48 0.55 2.35
C ILE A 86 -4.39 -0.59 2.82
N ALA A 87 -5.63 -0.63 2.34
CA ALA A 87 -6.59 -1.66 2.72
C ALA A 87 -6.10 -3.07 2.39
N PHE A 88 -5.41 -3.23 1.25
CA PHE A 88 -4.85 -4.50 0.84
C PHE A 88 -3.67 -4.95 1.73
N CYS A 89 -2.81 -4.02 2.15
CA CYS A 89 -1.72 -4.31 3.07
C CYS A 89 -2.24 -4.73 4.45
N ASP A 90 -3.26 -4.04 4.97
CA ASP A 90 -3.89 -4.41 6.24
C ASP A 90 -4.52 -5.81 6.16
N LEU A 91 -5.25 -6.11 5.09
CA LEU A 91 -5.81 -7.44 4.88
C LEU A 91 -4.73 -8.51 4.69
N ALA A 92 -3.62 -8.18 4.03
CA ALA A 92 -2.51 -9.10 3.83
C ALA A 92 -1.91 -9.57 5.16
N LYS A 93 -1.79 -8.67 6.15
CA LYS A 93 -1.32 -9.03 7.51
C LYS A 93 -2.24 -10.06 8.17
N GLU A 94 -3.55 -9.82 8.14
CA GLU A 94 -4.54 -10.77 8.68
C GLU A 94 -4.47 -12.14 8.00
N ILE A 95 -4.29 -12.17 6.67
CA ILE A 95 -4.12 -13.42 5.91
C ILE A 95 -2.84 -14.15 6.30
N ILE A 96 -1.73 -13.44 6.51
CA ILE A 96 -0.46 -14.01 6.95
C ILE A 96 -0.61 -14.64 8.34
N ASP A 97 -1.29 -13.96 9.26
CA ASP A 97 -1.54 -14.46 10.61
C ASP A 97 -2.45 -15.69 10.62
N LEU A 98 -3.47 -15.73 9.76
CA LEU A 98 -4.26 -16.94 9.54
C LEU A 98 -3.40 -18.11 9.04
N HIS A 99 -2.49 -17.87 8.10
CA HIS A 99 -1.56 -18.91 7.64
C HIS A 99 -0.62 -19.40 8.76
N ARG A 100 -0.11 -18.49 9.62
CA ARG A 100 0.69 -18.88 10.80
C ARG A 100 -0.08 -19.81 11.73
N LEU A 101 -1.35 -19.49 12.03
CA LEU A 101 -2.20 -20.29 12.90
C LEU A 101 -2.47 -21.68 12.31
N ILE A 102 -2.80 -21.75 11.01
CA ILE A 102 -3.07 -23.01 10.31
C ILE A 102 -1.82 -23.90 10.32
N THR A 103 -0.64 -23.34 10.02
CA THR A 103 0.62 -24.10 10.04
C THR A 103 0.98 -24.57 11.44
N ALA A 104 0.81 -23.75 12.47
CA ALA A 104 1.05 -24.15 13.86
C ALA A 104 0.15 -25.31 14.30
N ASN A 105 -1.14 -25.25 13.94
CA ASN A 105 -2.10 -26.31 14.25
C ASN A 105 -1.80 -27.61 13.49
N ALA A 106 -1.32 -27.53 12.25
CA ALA A 106 -0.93 -28.70 11.46
C ALA A 106 0.31 -29.42 12.04
N ILE A 107 1.18 -28.72 12.77
CA ILE A 107 2.34 -29.31 13.46
C ILE A 107 1.93 -29.97 14.78
N SER A 108 0.83 -29.52 15.39
CA SER A 108 0.32 -30.04 16.66
C SER A 108 -0.59 -31.28 16.55
N ALA A 109 -0.94 -31.68 15.33
CA ALA A 109 -1.81 -32.83 15.02
C ALA A 109 -0.99 -34.04 14.54
#